data_AF-A0A0F9F9G1-F1
#
_entry.id   AF-A0A0F9F9G1-F1
#
_cell.length_a   1.000
_cell.length_b   1.000
_cell.length_c   1.000
_cell.angle_alpha   90.00
_cell.angle_beta   90.00
_cell.angle_gamma   90.00
#
_symmetry.space_group_name_H-M   'P 1'
#
loop_
_entity.id
_entity.type
_entity.pdbx_description
1 polymer ?
#
loop_
_entity_poly.entity_id
_entity_poly.type
_entity_poly.pdbx_seq_one_letter_code
_entity_poly.pdbx_strand_id
1 'polypeptide(L)'
;NDLFTRNHSSNLSSRGGLPNIDLNASNVNPFGMEANENFIWVVDNTDDRVYKYATGIDPLEINVELSQPLNGASLSVTIGTAFVVNHSSLGYNLQNTTYSIWFSNGTLFNRTTYDINETNITKQRFLFDIGNFIWNAETCGENATATFCDVAPVNFSFDIGSTILNNIFPRNVSETESATFMLNLSLIPNANLFAARLNYNGTRYLASKTAKLLESLNITISGKIRLFI
;
A
#
# COMPACT_ATOMS: atom_id res chain seq x y z
N ASN A 1 18.22 51.48 26.49
CA ASN A 1 18.01 50.26 25.69
C ASN A 1 17.03 50.60 24.62
N ASP A 2 17.58 51.21 23.58
CA ASP A 2 16.89 51.94 22.53
C ASP A 2 17.12 51.21 21.21
N LEU A 3 16.22 51.50 20.26
CA LEU A 3 16.28 51.22 18.83
C LEU A 3 15.71 49.87 18.37
N PHE A 4 14.39 49.83 18.15
CA PHE A 4 13.77 49.42 16.87
C PHE A 4 12.27 49.77 16.87
N THR A 5 11.94 51.06 16.75
CA THR A 5 10.62 51.50 16.28
C THR A 5 10.80 52.48 15.13
N ARG A 6 10.84 51.92 13.90
CA ARG A 6 10.49 52.68 12.69
C ARG A 6 9.19 52.13 12.14
N ASN A 7 8.12 52.87 12.40
CA ASN A 7 6.95 52.88 11.52
C ASN A 7 7.41 53.35 10.14
N HIS A 8 7.57 52.41 9.21
CA HIS A 8 7.61 52.69 7.78
C HIS A 8 6.34 52.13 7.16
N SER A 9 5.30 52.96 7.08
CA SER A 9 4.37 52.87 5.96
C SER A 9 5.11 53.36 4.71
N SER A 10 6.02 52.53 4.18
CA SER A 10 6.61 52.75 2.87
C SER A 10 5.86 51.91 1.86
N ASN A 11 5.20 52.57 0.92
CA ASN A 11 4.96 52.03 -0.40
C ASN A 11 6.27 51.44 -0.95
N LEU A 12 6.43 50.12 -0.82
CA LEU A 12 7.44 49.33 -1.51
C LEU A 12 6.98 49.17 -2.97
N SER A 13 7.00 50.29 -3.70
CA SER A 13 6.95 50.29 -5.15
C SER A 13 8.35 50.62 -5.65
N SER A 14 9.13 49.59 -5.98
CA SER A 14 9.89 49.55 -7.24
C SER A 14 10.85 48.35 -7.25
N ARG A 15 10.78 47.58 -8.34
CA ARG A 15 11.62 46.45 -8.78
C ARG A 15 11.21 45.06 -8.30
N GLY A 16 10.36 44.45 -9.13
CA GLY A 16 9.82 43.10 -8.96
C GLY A 16 8.42 43.22 -8.39
N GLY A 17 7.39 42.98 -9.22
CA GLY A 17 6.00 42.98 -8.78
C GLY A 17 5.76 41.83 -7.80
N LEU A 18 6.21 42.01 -6.56
CA LEU A 18 5.91 41.08 -5.49
C LEU A 18 4.41 41.15 -5.23
N PRO A 19 3.73 40.00 -5.15
CA PRO A 19 2.31 39.98 -4.85
C PRO A 19 2.06 40.68 -3.51
N ASN A 20 1.20 41.69 -3.53
CA ASN A 20 0.70 42.30 -2.31
C ASN A 20 -0.35 41.34 -1.72
N ILE A 21 -0.16 40.95 -0.45
CA ILE A 21 -1.14 40.13 0.26
C ILE A 21 -2.00 41.08 1.07
N ASP A 22 -3.25 41.25 0.66
CA ASP A 22 -4.21 42.05 1.40
C ASP A 22 -4.56 41.34 2.71
N LEU A 23 -4.18 41.96 3.83
CA LEU A 23 -4.53 41.47 5.17
C LEU A 23 -6.02 41.70 5.45
N ASN A 24 -6.58 40.89 6.34
CA ASN A 24 -7.94 41.09 6.81
C ASN A 24 -8.01 42.46 7.51
N ALA A 25 -9.09 43.22 7.28
CA ALA A 25 -9.30 44.54 7.89
C ALA A 25 -9.29 44.53 9.43
N SER A 26 -9.44 43.38 10.07
CA SER A 26 -9.31 43.21 11.53
C SER A 26 -7.86 43.04 12.01
N ASN A 27 -6.93 42.68 11.12
CA ASN A 27 -5.50 42.65 11.39
C ASN A 27 -4.91 44.05 11.17
N VAL A 28 -5.20 44.94 12.10
CA VAL A 28 -4.94 46.38 12.02
C VAL A 28 -3.54 46.77 12.51
N ASN A 29 -2.85 45.90 13.25
CA ASN A 29 -1.52 46.16 13.80
C ASN A 29 -0.64 44.88 13.79
N PRO A 30 -0.24 44.40 12.61
CA PRO A 30 0.63 43.23 12.48
C PRO A 30 2.00 43.51 13.10
N PHE A 31 2.40 42.68 14.07
CA PHE A 31 3.64 42.82 14.82
C PHE A 31 4.69 41.77 14.45
N GLY A 32 4.26 40.54 14.15
CA GLY A 32 5.14 39.43 13.81
C GLY A 32 4.54 38.55 12.73
N MET A 33 5.40 37.86 11.99
CA MET A 33 4.98 36.93 10.95
C MET A 33 5.84 35.66 10.95
N GLU A 34 5.20 34.54 10.63
CA GLU A 34 5.84 33.26 10.34
C GLU A 34 5.16 32.67 9.10
N ALA A 35 5.87 31.93 8.27
CA ALA A 35 5.29 31.37 7.06
C ALA A 35 5.80 29.95 6.79
N ASN A 36 4.94 29.14 6.20
CA ASN A 36 5.33 27.90 5.53
C ASN A 36 4.80 27.92 4.09
N GLU A 37 4.90 26.78 3.40
CA GLU A 37 4.51 26.66 2.00
C GLU A 37 3.02 26.99 1.76
N ASN A 38 2.16 26.71 2.75
CA ASN A 38 0.71 26.76 2.59
C ASN A 38 0.08 27.98 3.26
N PHE A 39 0.73 28.52 4.28
CA PHE A 39 0.15 29.52 5.15
C PHE A 39 1.15 30.56 5.64
N ILE A 40 0.64 31.77 5.85
CA ILE A 40 1.30 32.83 6.58
C ILE A 40 0.51 33.08 7.85
N TRP A 41 1.18 33.08 8.99
CA TRP A 41 0.61 33.49 10.27
C TRP A 41 1.11 34.88 10.62
N VAL A 42 0.19 35.75 11.03
CA VAL A 42 0.48 37.13 11.40
C VAL A 42 -0.08 37.38 12.80
N VAL A 43 0.78 37.79 13.72
CA VAL A 43 0.39 38.19 15.07
C VAL A 43 -0.05 39.65 15.04
N ASP A 44 -1.26 39.94 15.51
CA ASP A 44 -1.79 41.29 15.68
C ASP A 44 -1.72 41.69 17.16
N ASN A 45 -1.15 42.86 17.43
CA ASN A 45 -0.92 43.34 18.80
C ASN A 45 -2.04 44.27 19.33
N THR A 46 -3.06 44.56 18.52
CA THR A 46 -4.22 45.37 18.93
C THR A 46 -5.36 44.51 19.45
N ASP A 47 -5.56 43.32 18.90
CA ASP A 47 -6.66 42.43 19.32
C ASP A 47 -6.22 41.11 19.94
N ASP A 48 -4.92 40.94 20.21
CA ASP A 48 -4.29 39.75 20.81
C ASP A 48 -4.62 38.46 20.03
N ARG A 49 -4.60 38.51 18.69
CA ARG A 49 -4.89 37.36 17.82
C ARG A 49 -3.73 37.00 16.89
N VAL A 50 -3.77 35.75 16.43
CA VAL A 50 -2.97 35.27 15.31
C VAL A 50 -3.89 35.01 14.13
N TYR A 51 -3.66 35.75 13.05
CA TYR A 51 -4.36 35.60 11.79
C TYR A 51 -3.63 34.61 10.90
N LYS A 52 -4.37 33.75 10.19
CA LYS A 52 -3.83 32.76 9.26
C LYS A 52 -4.31 33.08 7.85
N TYR A 53 -3.40 33.25 6.92
CA TYR A 53 -3.65 33.54 5.51
C TYR A 53 -3.16 32.39 4.66
N ALA A 54 -3.96 31.95 3.67
CA ALA A 54 -3.48 31.04 2.65
C ALA A 54 -2.52 31.79 1.72
N THR A 55 -1.39 31.18 1.37
CA THR A 55 -0.43 31.76 0.41
C THR A 55 -0.98 31.82 -1.02
N GLY A 56 -2.12 31.18 -1.28
CA GLY A 56 -2.66 31.00 -2.64
C GLY A 56 -1.83 30.03 -3.48
N ILE A 57 -0.81 29.41 -2.88
CA ILE A 57 -0.15 28.23 -3.40
C ILE A 57 -0.94 27.06 -2.80
N ASP A 58 -1.79 26.43 -3.60
CA ASP A 58 -2.33 25.13 -3.21
C ASP A 58 -1.12 24.22 -2.96
N PRO A 59 -1.06 23.49 -1.81
CA PRO A 59 0.04 22.57 -1.56
C PRO A 59 0.18 21.67 -2.77
N LEU A 60 1.37 21.71 -3.38
CA LEU A 60 1.69 20.79 -4.44
C LEU A 60 1.69 19.40 -3.81
N GLU A 61 0.69 18.60 -4.15
CA GLU A 61 0.42 17.33 -3.47
C GLU A 61 0.24 16.23 -4.50
N ILE A 62 0.77 15.04 -4.18
CA ILE A 62 0.45 13.79 -4.83
C ILE A 62 -0.18 12.92 -3.76
N ASN A 63 -1.45 12.55 -3.92
CA ASN A 63 -2.12 11.61 -3.04
C ASN A 63 -2.12 10.23 -3.71
N VAL A 64 -1.77 9.21 -2.92
CA VAL A 64 -1.65 7.81 -3.36
C VAL A 64 -2.54 6.95 -2.48
N GLU A 65 -3.56 6.32 -3.09
CA GLU A 65 -4.52 5.49 -2.39
C GLU A 65 -4.51 4.06 -2.90
N LEU A 66 -4.24 3.12 -2.00
CA LEU A 66 -4.31 1.69 -2.29
C LEU A 66 -5.78 1.27 -2.42
N SER A 67 -6.16 0.67 -3.54
CA SER A 67 -7.55 0.25 -3.81
C SER A 67 -7.73 -1.26 -3.78
N GLN A 68 -6.85 -2.00 -4.45
CA GLN A 68 -6.89 -3.47 -4.49
C GLN A 68 -5.47 -4.05 -4.49
N PRO A 69 -5.24 -5.24 -3.90
CA PRO A 69 -6.17 -5.96 -3.04
C PRO A 69 -6.47 -5.18 -1.74
N LEU A 70 -7.67 -5.34 -1.16
CA LEU A 70 -8.04 -4.66 0.09
C LEU A 70 -7.14 -5.09 1.25
N ASN A 71 -7.00 -4.23 2.25
CA ASN A 71 -6.25 -4.56 3.46
C ASN A 71 -6.87 -5.78 4.19
N GLY A 72 -6.05 -6.78 4.49
CA GLY A 72 -6.47 -8.06 5.06
C GLY A 72 -7.17 -9.01 4.09
N ALA A 73 -7.08 -8.79 2.78
CA ALA A 73 -7.73 -9.67 1.80
C ALA A 73 -7.10 -11.06 1.74
N SER A 74 -7.90 -12.06 1.40
CA SER A 74 -7.43 -13.41 1.06
C SER A 74 -7.62 -13.66 -0.43
N LEU A 75 -6.53 -13.93 -1.17
CA LEU A 75 -6.52 -13.95 -2.63
C LEU A 75 -6.13 -15.33 -3.20
N SER A 76 -6.92 -15.84 -4.16
CA SER A 76 -6.62 -17.12 -4.82
C SER A 76 -5.41 -17.04 -5.75
N VAL A 77 -4.60 -18.11 -5.78
CA VAL A 77 -3.38 -18.27 -6.60
C VAL A 77 -3.64 -18.21 -8.12
N THR A 78 -4.88 -18.40 -8.57
CA THR A 78 -5.11 -18.96 -9.90
C THR A 78 -4.82 -18.03 -11.08
N ILE A 79 -4.97 -16.69 -10.97
CA ILE A 79 -4.77 -15.80 -12.14
C ILE A 79 -4.42 -14.38 -11.69
N GLY A 80 -3.12 -14.12 -11.42
CA GLY A 80 -2.53 -12.80 -11.17
C GLY A 80 -3.43 -11.75 -10.51
N THR A 81 -3.28 -11.54 -9.20
CA THR A 81 -4.11 -10.58 -8.46
C THR A 81 -3.85 -9.16 -8.97
N ALA A 82 -4.90 -8.43 -9.30
CA ALA A 82 -4.79 -7.05 -9.75
C ALA A 82 -4.55 -6.14 -8.56
N PHE A 83 -3.40 -5.46 -8.58
CA PHE A 83 -3.08 -4.36 -7.71
C PHE A 83 -3.56 -3.10 -8.39
N VAL A 84 -4.36 -2.32 -7.68
CA VAL A 84 -4.96 -1.09 -8.18
C VAL A 84 -4.62 0.01 -7.21
N VAL A 85 -4.03 1.08 -7.73
CA VAL A 85 -3.68 2.29 -6.98
C VAL A 85 -4.38 3.46 -7.64
N ASN A 86 -5.08 4.26 -6.85
CA ASN A 86 -5.66 5.51 -7.27
C ASN A 86 -4.70 6.64 -6.94
N HIS A 87 -4.59 7.60 -7.86
CA HIS A 87 -3.68 8.72 -7.76
C HIS A 87 -4.47 10.01 -7.93
N SER A 88 -4.06 11.06 -7.25
CA SER A 88 -4.48 12.41 -7.59
C SER A 88 -3.33 13.36 -7.36
N SER A 89 -3.18 14.36 -8.20
CA SER A 89 -2.17 15.39 -8.02
C SER A 89 -2.73 16.79 -8.18
N LEU A 90 -2.18 17.72 -7.40
CA LEU A 90 -2.36 19.17 -7.54
C LEU A 90 -1.01 19.75 -7.98
N GLY A 91 -0.93 20.16 -9.24
CA GLY A 91 0.26 20.83 -9.78
C GLY A 91 1.44 19.93 -10.17
N TYR A 92 1.28 18.61 -10.19
CA TYR A 92 2.25 17.67 -10.77
C TYR A 92 1.65 16.87 -11.92
N ASN A 93 2.43 16.68 -12.99
CA ASN A 93 2.15 15.68 -14.01
C ASN A 93 2.67 14.33 -13.52
N LEU A 94 1.77 13.39 -13.26
CA LEU A 94 2.13 12.07 -12.74
C LEU A 94 2.91 11.28 -13.80
N GLN A 95 4.02 10.67 -13.40
CA GLN A 95 4.93 9.95 -14.31
C GLN A 95 4.79 8.45 -14.14
N ASN A 96 5.00 7.94 -12.93
CA ASN A 96 5.03 6.50 -12.67
C ASN A 96 4.61 6.15 -11.24
N THR A 97 4.24 4.88 -11.07
CA THR A 97 3.95 4.25 -9.78
C THR A 97 4.86 3.05 -9.58
N THR A 98 5.56 3.01 -8.46
CA THR A 98 6.38 1.90 -8.01
C THR A 98 5.63 1.08 -6.95
N TYR A 99 5.25 -0.13 -7.33
CA TYR A 99 4.67 -1.13 -6.44
C TYR A 99 5.78 -1.82 -5.67
N SER A 100 5.64 -1.92 -4.35
CA SER A 100 6.57 -2.64 -3.49
C SER A 100 5.79 -3.65 -2.66
N ILE A 101 6.22 -4.91 -2.72
CA ILE A 101 5.58 -6.03 -2.02
C ILE A 101 6.65 -6.74 -1.19
N TRP A 102 6.32 -6.99 0.07
CA TRP A 102 7.17 -7.65 1.04
C TRP A 102 6.47 -8.89 1.59
N PHE A 103 7.26 -9.87 2.00
CA PHE A 103 6.78 -10.90 2.92
C PHE A 103 6.43 -10.25 4.26
N SER A 104 5.55 -10.87 5.03
CA SER A 104 5.18 -10.39 6.38
C SER A 104 6.36 -10.29 7.37
N ASN A 105 7.50 -10.91 7.06
CA ASN A 105 8.75 -10.79 7.82
C ASN A 105 9.59 -9.56 7.43
N GLY A 106 9.11 -8.71 6.51
CA GLY A 106 9.76 -7.47 6.07
C GLY A 106 10.75 -7.63 4.92
N THR A 107 11.03 -8.85 4.45
CA THR A 107 11.91 -9.07 3.28
C THR A 107 11.19 -8.71 1.98
N LEU A 108 11.89 -8.05 1.06
CA LEU A 108 11.31 -7.64 -0.23
C LEU A 108 11.02 -8.87 -1.09
N PHE A 109 9.76 -9.02 -1.50
CA PHE A 109 9.33 -10.04 -2.44
C PHE A 109 9.48 -9.55 -3.88
N ASN A 110 8.94 -8.37 -4.18
CA ASN A 110 8.99 -7.79 -5.52
C ASN A 110 8.88 -6.26 -5.48
N ARG A 111 9.52 -5.58 -6.42
CA ARG A 111 9.38 -4.13 -6.66
C ARG A 111 9.32 -3.87 -8.16
N THR A 112 8.27 -3.22 -8.64
CA THR A 112 8.10 -2.92 -10.07
C THR A 112 7.51 -1.54 -10.27
N THR A 113 8.02 -0.82 -11.26
CA THR A 113 7.56 0.52 -11.64
C THR A 113 6.76 0.46 -12.94
N TYR A 114 5.71 1.27 -13.02
CA TYR A 114 4.83 1.37 -14.19
C TYR A 114 4.47 2.82 -14.50
N ASP A 115 4.43 3.17 -15.78
CA ASP A 115 4.13 4.53 -16.23
C ASP A 115 2.63 4.86 -16.15
N ILE A 116 2.30 6.11 -15.86
CA ILE A 116 0.92 6.60 -15.72
C ILE A 116 0.50 7.26 -17.03
N ASN A 117 -0.33 6.55 -17.80
CA ASN A 117 -0.73 6.97 -19.15
C ASN A 117 -2.15 7.60 -19.16
N GLU A 118 -2.37 8.67 -18.40
CA GLU A 118 -3.59 9.54 -18.40
C GLU A 118 -4.74 9.15 -17.47
N THR A 119 -4.79 7.92 -16.94
CA THR A 119 -5.75 7.59 -15.87
C THR A 119 -5.13 7.82 -14.50
N ASN A 120 -5.89 8.46 -13.60
CA ASN A 120 -5.62 8.55 -12.15
C ASN A 120 -5.65 7.17 -11.44
N ILE A 121 -5.44 6.08 -12.18
CA ILE A 121 -5.48 4.71 -11.70
C ILE A 121 -4.41 3.93 -12.45
N THR A 122 -3.54 3.22 -11.74
CA THR A 122 -2.66 2.21 -12.33
C THR A 122 -3.06 0.82 -11.89
N LYS A 123 -2.82 -0.17 -12.76
CA LYS A 123 -3.15 -1.58 -12.50
C LYS A 123 -1.99 -2.47 -12.85
N GLN A 124 -1.64 -3.37 -11.94
CA GLN A 124 -0.61 -4.38 -12.20
C GLN A 124 -1.04 -5.75 -11.70
N ARG A 125 -0.57 -6.81 -12.37
CA ARG A 125 -0.78 -8.19 -11.90
C ARG A 125 0.54 -8.83 -11.51
N PHE A 126 0.53 -9.54 -10.40
CA PHE A 126 1.67 -10.30 -9.91
C PHE A 126 1.29 -11.76 -9.70
N LEU A 127 2.28 -12.64 -9.89
CA LEU A 127 2.19 -14.05 -9.53
C LEU A 127 2.87 -14.25 -8.17
N PHE A 128 2.30 -15.11 -7.34
CA PHE A 128 2.75 -15.32 -5.97
C PHE A 128 2.79 -16.79 -5.61
N ASP A 129 3.70 -17.09 -4.69
CA ASP A 129 3.67 -18.31 -3.88
C ASP A 129 2.67 -18.16 -2.72
N ILE A 130 2.37 -19.28 -2.06
CA ILE A 130 1.55 -19.28 -0.84
C ILE A 130 2.30 -18.52 0.26
N GLY A 131 1.62 -17.60 0.93
CA GLY A 131 2.20 -16.82 2.02
C GLY A 131 1.37 -15.61 2.40
N ASN A 132 1.93 -14.85 3.36
CA ASN A 132 1.35 -13.61 3.87
C ASN A 132 2.24 -12.45 3.42
N PHE A 133 1.62 -11.41 2.88
CA PHE A 133 2.30 -10.32 2.21
C PHE A 133 1.81 -8.97 2.71
N ILE A 134 2.68 -7.98 2.56
CA ILE A 134 2.41 -6.57 2.78
C ILE A 134 2.76 -5.85 1.49
N TRP A 135 1.98 -4.85 1.09
CA TRP A 135 2.28 -4.04 -0.08
C TRP A 135 1.98 -2.56 0.13
N ASN A 136 2.66 -1.75 -0.66
CA ASN A 136 2.46 -0.32 -0.78
C ASN A 136 2.85 0.13 -2.20
N ALA A 137 2.51 1.37 -2.54
CA ALA A 137 2.83 2.03 -3.78
C ALA A 137 3.39 3.43 -3.52
N GLU A 138 4.40 3.80 -4.30
CA GLU A 138 4.99 5.13 -4.36
C GLU A 138 4.70 5.71 -5.75
N THR A 139 4.18 6.93 -5.83
CA THR A 139 3.91 7.60 -7.10
C THR A 139 4.76 8.84 -7.20
N CYS A 140 5.42 9.00 -8.34
CA CYS A 140 6.22 10.17 -8.66
C CYS A 140 5.55 11.00 -9.76
N GLY A 141 5.68 12.31 -9.65
CA GLY A 141 5.23 13.29 -10.62
C GLY A 141 6.22 14.44 -10.77
N GLU A 142 6.11 15.15 -11.88
CA GLU A 142 6.99 16.25 -12.23
C GLU A 142 6.21 17.51 -12.56
N ASN A 143 6.78 18.65 -12.21
CA ASN A 143 6.38 19.97 -12.68
C ASN A 143 7.62 20.67 -13.27
N ALA A 144 7.45 21.83 -13.87
CA ALA A 144 8.51 22.61 -14.52
C ALA A 144 9.74 22.89 -13.63
N THR A 145 9.57 22.84 -12.31
CA THR A 145 10.61 23.22 -11.34
C THR A 145 11.11 22.08 -10.45
N ALA A 146 10.37 20.96 -10.34
CA ALA A 146 10.69 19.90 -9.39
C ALA A 146 10.04 18.56 -9.74
N THR A 147 10.66 17.49 -9.25
CA THR A 147 10.10 16.14 -9.16
C THR A 147 9.69 15.89 -7.72
N PHE A 148 8.50 15.34 -7.50
CA PHE A 148 8.00 14.96 -6.18
C PHE A 148 7.45 13.54 -6.22
N CYS A 149 7.67 12.79 -5.14
CA CYS A 149 7.15 11.45 -4.99
C CYS A 149 6.47 11.33 -3.63
N ASP A 150 5.33 10.64 -3.59
CA ASP A 150 4.66 10.31 -2.34
C ASP A 150 4.30 8.82 -2.28
N VAL A 151 4.13 8.32 -1.06
CA VAL A 151 3.84 6.92 -0.76
C VAL A 151 2.46 6.84 -0.13
N ALA A 152 1.71 5.77 -0.41
CA ALA A 152 0.42 5.61 0.26
C ALA A 152 0.62 5.56 1.79
N PRO A 153 -0.23 6.26 2.57
CA PRO A 153 0.03 6.52 3.99
C PRO A 153 -0.03 5.25 4.86
N VAL A 154 -0.64 4.18 4.35
CA VAL A 154 -0.82 2.92 5.08
C VAL A 154 -0.49 1.74 4.17
N ASN A 155 0.30 0.81 4.70
CA ASN A 155 0.56 -0.47 4.03
C ASN A 155 -0.68 -1.38 4.11
N PHE A 156 -1.00 -2.07 3.02
CA PHE A 156 -2.07 -3.08 3.00
C PHE A 156 -1.47 -4.48 3.13
N SER A 157 -2.14 -5.36 3.87
CA SER A 157 -1.79 -6.79 3.95
C SER A 157 -2.73 -7.65 3.10
N PHE A 158 -2.24 -8.80 2.66
CA PHE A 158 -3.07 -9.84 2.05
C PHE A 158 -2.40 -11.21 2.17
N ASP A 159 -3.21 -12.26 2.15
CA ASP A 159 -2.76 -13.64 2.23
C ASP A 159 -3.10 -14.39 0.94
N ILE A 160 -2.17 -15.22 0.48
CA ILE A 160 -2.34 -16.06 -0.70
C ILE A 160 -2.23 -17.53 -0.31
N GLY A 161 -3.25 -18.32 -0.66
CA GLY A 161 -3.17 -19.78 -0.62
C GLY A 161 -4.25 -20.48 0.19
N SER A 162 -3.82 -21.40 1.06
CA SER A 162 -4.67 -22.30 1.83
C SER A 162 -4.11 -22.48 3.23
N THR A 163 -4.97 -22.57 4.24
CA THR A 163 -4.56 -22.90 5.61
C THR A 163 -4.65 -24.40 5.86
N ILE A 164 -3.60 -25.00 6.43
CA ILE A 164 -3.65 -26.39 6.89
C ILE A 164 -4.46 -26.42 8.18
N LEU A 165 -5.59 -27.13 8.17
CA LEU A 165 -6.44 -27.30 9.34
C LEU A 165 -5.89 -28.39 10.25
N ASN A 166 -5.58 -29.55 9.67
CA ASN A 166 -4.92 -30.65 10.35
C ASN A 166 -4.34 -31.65 9.35
N ASN A 167 -3.53 -32.57 9.89
CA ASN A 167 -2.97 -33.71 9.20
C ASN A 167 -3.38 -35.00 9.92
N ILE A 168 -3.70 -36.04 9.15
CA ILE A 168 -4.09 -37.36 9.68
C ILE A 168 -3.20 -38.39 9.01
N PHE A 169 -2.42 -39.11 9.82
CA PHE A 169 -1.55 -40.19 9.35
C PHE A 169 -1.56 -41.36 10.35
N PRO A 170 -1.49 -42.61 9.88
CA PRO A 170 -1.35 -43.76 10.76
C PRO A 170 0.02 -43.74 11.42
N ARG A 171 0.07 -43.96 12.74
CA ARG A 171 1.31 -43.97 13.53
C ARG A 171 2.19 -45.20 13.24
N ASN A 172 1.58 -46.31 12.88
CA ASN A 172 2.25 -47.57 12.58
C ASN A 172 1.78 -48.06 11.21
N VAL A 173 2.72 -48.41 10.34
CA VAL A 173 2.44 -49.04 9.04
C VAL A 173 3.40 -50.23 8.94
N SER A 174 2.84 -51.44 8.88
CA SER A 174 3.65 -52.65 8.76
C SER A 174 4.22 -52.76 7.34
N GLU A 175 5.28 -53.55 7.19
CA GLU A 175 5.83 -53.88 5.88
C GLU A 175 4.74 -54.47 4.97
N THR A 176 4.77 -54.12 3.68
CA THR A 176 3.79 -54.51 2.65
C THR A 176 2.38 -53.93 2.78
N GLU A 177 2.02 -53.31 3.92
CA GLU A 177 0.75 -52.64 4.09
C GLU A 177 0.69 -51.31 3.33
N SER A 178 -0.53 -50.94 2.91
CA SER A 178 -0.77 -49.64 2.32
C SER A 178 -1.50 -48.72 3.30
N ALA A 179 -0.92 -47.55 3.55
CA ALA A 179 -1.48 -46.54 4.42
C ALA A 179 -1.95 -45.32 3.62
N THR A 180 -3.05 -44.72 4.05
CA THR A 180 -3.52 -43.43 3.54
C THR A 180 -3.20 -42.35 4.55
N PHE A 181 -2.58 -41.28 4.11
CA PHE A 181 -2.37 -40.07 4.90
C PHE A 181 -3.14 -38.93 4.26
N MET A 182 -3.71 -38.07 5.09
CA MET A 182 -4.63 -37.02 4.68
C MET A 182 -4.16 -35.67 5.20
N LEU A 183 -4.30 -34.65 4.37
CA LEU A 183 -4.13 -33.26 4.74
C LEU A 183 -5.47 -32.56 4.55
N ASN A 184 -6.01 -31.97 5.62
CA ASN A 184 -7.17 -31.11 5.52
C ASN A 184 -6.72 -29.67 5.39
N LEU A 185 -7.13 -29.05 4.30
CA LEU A 185 -6.81 -27.67 3.96
C LEU A 185 -8.10 -26.89 3.91
N SER A 186 -8.14 -25.69 4.49
CA SER A 186 -9.13 -24.70 4.13
C SER A 186 -8.55 -23.87 2.99
N LEU A 187 -9.16 -23.98 1.82
CA LEU A 187 -8.91 -23.03 0.76
C LEU A 187 -9.67 -21.75 1.05
N ILE A 188 -9.03 -20.63 0.78
CA ILE A 188 -9.71 -19.34 0.68
C ILE A 188 -10.78 -19.39 -0.43
N PRO A 189 -11.84 -18.56 -0.36
CA PRO A 189 -12.91 -18.55 -1.35
C PRO A 189 -12.37 -18.39 -2.79
N ASN A 190 -12.98 -19.12 -3.74
CA ASN A 190 -12.63 -19.13 -5.17
C ASN A 190 -11.24 -19.71 -5.55
N ALA A 191 -10.46 -20.22 -4.60
CA ALA A 191 -9.21 -20.89 -4.93
C ALA A 191 -9.46 -22.29 -5.53
N ASN A 192 -8.78 -22.57 -6.65
CA ASN A 192 -8.77 -23.88 -7.28
C ASN A 192 -7.48 -24.62 -6.94
N LEU A 193 -7.61 -25.72 -6.19
CA LEU A 193 -6.52 -26.68 -6.03
C LEU A 193 -6.45 -27.59 -7.27
N PHE A 194 -5.38 -27.44 -8.05
CA PHE A 194 -5.11 -28.26 -9.25
C PHE A 194 -4.38 -29.56 -8.93
N ALA A 195 -3.32 -29.48 -8.12
CA ALA A 195 -2.56 -30.63 -7.68
C ALA A 195 -1.94 -30.34 -6.31
N ALA A 196 -1.71 -31.39 -5.53
CA ALA A 196 -0.84 -31.32 -4.37
C ALA A 196 0.12 -32.51 -4.39
N ARG A 197 1.31 -32.28 -3.86
CA ARG A 197 2.30 -33.32 -3.59
C ARG A 197 2.48 -33.36 -2.09
N LEU A 198 2.24 -34.52 -1.51
CA LEU A 198 2.50 -34.72 -0.09
C LEU A 198 3.87 -35.39 0.06
N ASN A 199 4.68 -34.91 0.99
CA ASN A 199 6.00 -35.46 1.26
C ASN A 199 5.97 -36.27 2.56
N TYR A 200 6.33 -37.55 2.48
CA TYR A 200 6.45 -38.42 3.65
C TYR A 200 7.82 -39.09 3.63
N ASN A 201 8.61 -38.87 4.69
CA ASN A 201 9.97 -39.40 4.84
C ASN A 201 10.87 -39.17 3.61
N GLY A 202 10.82 -37.96 3.04
CA GLY A 202 11.62 -37.59 1.86
C GLY A 202 11.05 -38.05 0.51
N THR A 203 10.02 -38.89 0.50
CA THR A 203 9.37 -39.37 -0.73
C THR A 203 8.14 -38.52 -1.06
N ARG A 204 8.02 -38.08 -2.32
CA ARG A 204 6.90 -37.27 -2.83
C ARG A 204 5.80 -38.16 -3.41
N TYR A 205 4.59 -38.02 -2.90
CA TYR A 205 3.40 -38.72 -3.37
C TYR A 205 2.47 -37.73 -4.05
N LEU A 206 1.99 -38.07 -5.25
CA LEU A 206 0.91 -37.32 -5.88
C LEU A 206 -0.37 -37.57 -5.10
N ALA A 207 -1.03 -36.51 -4.68
CA ALA A 207 -2.17 -36.61 -3.80
C ALA A 207 -3.47 -36.59 -4.61
N SER A 208 -4.38 -37.51 -4.31
CA SER A 208 -5.72 -37.57 -4.90
C SER A 208 -6.64 -36.57 -4.19
N LYS A 209 -7.29 -35.69 -4.96
CA LYS A 209 -8.21 -34.67 -4.47
C LYS A 209 -9.57 -35.30 -4.16
N THR A 210 -10.03 -35.19 -2.91
CA THR A 210 -11.44 -35.43 -2.55
C THR A 210 -11.97 -34.16 -1.91
N ALA A 211 -12.67 -33.32 -2.69
CA ALA A 211 -13.25 -32.08 -2.16
C ALA A 211 -14.64 -32.37 -1.58
N LYS A 212 -14.90 -31.93 -0.34
CA LYS A 212 -16.24 -31.90 0.25
C LYS A 212 -16.64 -30.43 0.41
N LEU A 213 -17.58 -29.94 -0.41
CA LEU A 213 -18.03 -28.55 -0.36
C LEU A 213 -18.86 -28.29 0.91
N LEU A 214 -18.47 -27.31 1.72
CA LEU A 214 -19.30 -26.75 2.81
C LEU A 214 -18.78 -25.37 3.21
N GLU A 215 -19.15 -24.32 2.45
CA GLU A 215 -19.09 -22.85 2.72
C GLU A 215 -17.73 -22.23 3.17
N SER A 216 -16.74 -23.08 3.41
CA SER A 216 -15.31 -22.96 3.53
C SER A 216 -14.79 -24.21 2.82
N LEU A 217 -13.91 -24.09 1.83
CA LEU A 217 -13.51 -25.23 1.00
C LEU A 217 -12.50 -26.08 1.78
N ASN A 218 -13.01 -26.87 2.73
CA ASN A 218 -12.25 -27.90 3.42
C ASN A 218 -11.98 -29.04 2.44
N ILE A 219 -10.78 -29.04 1.88
CA ILE A 219 -10.33 -30.08 0.97
C ILE A 219 -9.48 -31.07 1.74
N THR A 220 -9.87 -32.33 1.69
CA THR A 220 -9.03 -33.44 2.11
C THR A 220 -8.24 -33.93 0.90
N ILE A 221 -6.92 -33.88 0.98
CA ILE A 221 -6.06 -34.50 -0.03
C ILE A 221 -5.39 -35.72 0.58
N SER A 222 -5.42 -36.84 -0.14
CA SER A 222 -4.88 -38.11 0.34
C SER A 222 -3.73 -38.61 -0.51
N GLY A 223 -2.70 -39.19 0.11
CA GLY A 223 -1.67 -39.97 -0.57
C GLY A 223 -1.69 -41.42 -0.09
N LYS A 224 -1.32 -42.36 -0.97
CA LYS A 224 -1.17 -43.78 -0.62
C LYS A 224 0.32 -44.14 -0.58
N ILE A 225 0.75 -44.68 0.55
CA ILE A 225 2.12 -45.18 0.74
C ILE A 225 2.08 -46.70 0.66
N ARG A 226 3.10 -47.29 0.03
CA ARG A 226 3.38 -48.72 0.11
C ARG A 226 4.86 -48.89 0.39
N LEU A 227 5.21 -49.49 1.52
CA LEU A 227 6.59 -49.78 1.87
C LEU A 227 7.06 -51.00 1.07
N PHE A 228 8.13 -50.80 0.30
CA PHE A 228 8.90 -51.86 -0.33
C PHE A 228 10.32 -51.78 0.23
N ILE A 229 10.87 -52.94 0.58
CA ILE A 229 12.28 -53.09 0.96
C ILE A 229 13.07 -53.38 -0.31
#